data_AF-A0A0G3G0S8-F1
#
_entry.id   AF-A0A0G3G0S8-F1
#
_cell.length_a   1.000
_cell.length_b   1.000
_cell.length_c   1.000
_cell.angle_alpha   90.00
_cell.angle_beta   90.00
_cell.angle_gamma   90.00
#
_symmetry.space_group_name_H-M   'P 1'
#
loop_
_entity.id
_entity.type
_entity.pdbx_description
1 polymer ?
#
loop_
_entity_poly.entity_id
_entity_poly.type
_entity_poly.pdbx_seq_one_letter_code
_entity_poly.pdbx_strand_id
1 'polypeptide(L)'
;MNLRLLSLAVAPLIVLLAACSPGQSDTIPLESIQAIVDIGQEHGFDTFEELEAESDREFVLKGWDDAQLRMETRFNLDGDLLREERVRDPDHAAGMTAQMILRSAAVARDHGMLRFKEIEFEDDGVIELEGITEDGDELNIRLDGEDFTLLSLERD
;
A
#
# COMPACT_ATOMS: atom_id res chain seq x y z
N MET A 1 43.90 -53.99 -24.95
CA MET A 1 43.76 -52.56 -24.57
C MET A 1 42.84 -52.47 -23.37
N ASN A 2 43.36 -51.92 -22.28
CA ASN A 2 42.70 -51.66 -20.99
C ASN A 2 41.71 -50.47 -21.15
N LEU A 3 40.62 -50.32 -20.41
CA LEU A 3 40.53 -49.83 -19.02
C LEU A 3 39.08 -50.05 -18.52
N ARG A 4 38.83 -50.93 -17.55
CA ARG A 4 38.46 -50.64 -16.13
C ARG A 4 37.35 -49.59 -15.90
N LEU A 5 36.21 -50.08 -15.42
CA LEU A 5 35.19 -49.35 -14.67
C LEU A 5 35.80 -48.65 -13.45
N LEU A 6 35.32 -47.44 -13.14
CA LEU A 6 35.23 -46.91 -11.78
C LEU A 6 34.11 -45.88 -11.70
N SER A 7 33.08 -46.26 -10.97
CA SER A 7 31.95 -45.45 -10.52
C SER A 7 32.43 -44.31 -9.62
N LEU A 8 31.95 -43.09 -9.84
CA LEU A 8 31.92 -42.08 -8.79
C LEU A 8 30.66 -41.23 -8.96
N ALA A 9 29.65 -41.55 -8.15
CA ALA A 9 28.49 -40.68 -7.95
C ALA A 9 28.95 -39.48 -7.12
N VAL A 10 28.87 -38.28 -7.70
CA VAL A 10 28.98 -37.03 -6.94
C VAL A 10 27.55 -36.53 -6.75
N ALA A 11 27.06 -36.62 -5.51
CA ALA A 11 25.78 -36.07 -5.12
C ALA A 11 25.81 -34.53 -5.20
N PRO A 12 24.73 -33.86 -5.61
CA PRO A 12 24.66 -32.40 -5.55
C PRO A 12 24.48 -31.98 -4.09
N LEU A 13 25.44 -31.24 -3.54
CA LEU A 13 25.25 -30.53 -2.27
C LEU A 13 24.43 -29.27 -2.55
N ILE A 14 23.10 -29.41 -2.52
CA ILE A 14 22.18 -28.27 -2.45
C ILE A 14 22.26 -27.73 -1.02
N VAL A 15 22.97 -26.63 -0.82
CA VAL A 15 22.78 -25.80 0.37
C VAL A 15 21.75 -24.74 -0.01
N LEU A 16 20.47 -25.08 0.17
CA LEU A 16 19.40 -24.09 0.19
C LEU A 16 19.51 -23.42 1.56
N LEU A 17 20.19 -22.27 1.65
CA LEU A 17 19.92 -21.37 2.76
C LEU A 17 18.50 -20.84 2.55
N ALA A 18 17.53 -21.49 3.20
CA ALA A 18 16.27 -20.85 3.51
C ALA A 18 16.58 -19.75 4.54
N ALA A 19 17.02 -18.59 4.04
CA ALA A 19 16.87 -17.36 4.79
C ALA A 19 15.37 -17.05 4.77
N CYS A 20 14.63 -17.48 5.80
CA CYS A 20 13.45 -16.74 6.19
C CYS A 20 13.95 -15.37 6.63
N SER A 21 14.05 -14.43 5.69
CA SER A 21 13.97 -13.02 6.06
C SER A 21 12.65 -12.86 6.81
N PRO A 22 12.60 -12.25 8.01
CA PRO A 22 11.33 -11.79 8.54
C PRO A 22 10.68 -10.96 7.43
N GLY A 23 9.48 -11.35 7.00
CA GLY A 23 8.79 -10.73 5.88
C GLY A 23 8.79 -9.22 6.10
N GLN A 24 9.35 -8.47 5.15
CA GLN A 24 8.99 -7.07 5.03
C GLN A 24 7.48 -7.10 4.81
N SER A 25 6.75 -6.66 5.83
CA SER A 25 5.32 -6.49 5.71
C SER A 25 5.15 -5.15 5.01
N ASP A 26 4.66 -5.19 3.78
CA ASP A 26 4.32 -4.02 2.98
C ASP A 26 2.99 -3.44 3.51
N THR A 27 2.96 -3.16 4.81
CA THR A 27 1.78 -2.65 5.54
C THR A 27 2.22 -1.69 6.64
N ILE A 28 1.38 -0.71 6.97
CA ILE A 28 1.59 0.27 8.04
C ILE A 28 0.40 0.20 9.03
N PRO A 29 0.58 0.48 10.34
CA PRO A 29 -0.54 0.58 11.27
C PRO A 29 -1.64 1.51 10.74
N LEU A 30 -2.90 1.06 10.76
CA LEU A 30 -4.04 1.86 10.28
C LEU A 30 -4.21 3.16 11.09
N GLU A 31 -3.74 3.18 12.33
CA GLU A 31 -3.70 4.39 13.17
C GLU A 31 -2.74 5.48 12.66
N SER A 32 -1.79 5.14 11.78
CA SER A 32 -0.86 6.10 11.17
C SER A 32 -1.50 6.94 10.06
N ILE A 33 -2.70 6.57 9.57
CA ILE A 33 -3.34 7.23 8.43
C ILE A 33 -3.51 8.74 8.64
N GLN A 34 -3.83 9.20 9.86
CA GLN A 34 -3.92 10.65 10.12
C GLN A 34 -2.59 11.36 9.88
N ALA A 35 -1.48 10.80 10.38
CA ALA A 35 -0.16 11.39 10.20
C ALA A 35 0.26 11.38 8.72
N ILE A 36 -0.07 10.30 7.99
CA ILE A 36 0.21 10.20 6.54
C ILE A 36 -0.55 11.26 5.75
N VAL A 37 -1.84 11.46 6.06
CA VAL A 37 -2.67 12.51 5.46
C VAL A 37 -2.11 13.89 5.78
N ASP A 38 -1.72 14.14 7.04
CA ASP A 38 -1.12 15.40 7.45
C ASP A 38 0.18 15.69 6.68
N ILE A 39 1.08 14.70 6.54
CA ILE A 39 2.31 14.81 5.73
C ILE A 39 1.97 15.18 4.28
N GLY A 40 0.98 14.51 3.67
CA GLY A 40 0.54 14.81 2.31
C GLY A 40 0.02 16.24 2.16
N GLN A 41 -0.84 16.69 3.07
CA GLN A 41 -1.39 18.04 3.03
C GLN A 41 -0.31 19.12 3.26
N GLU A 42 0.63 18.88 4.17
CA GLU A 42 1.78 19.78 4.39
C GLU A 42 2.70 19.86 3.18
N HIS A 43 2.84 18.76 2.42
CA HIS A 43 3.63 18.72 1.19
C HIS A 43 2.95 19.40 0.00
N GLY A 44 1.62 19.52 0.02
CA GLY A 44 0.84 20.23 -1.00
C GLY A 44 -0.17 19.39 -1.79
N PHE A 45 -0.49 18.17 -1.33
CA PHE A 45 -1.60 17.40 -1.89
C PHE A 45 -2.94 18.05 -1.52
N ASP A 46 -3.79 18.27 -2.52
CA ASP A 46 -5.18 18.71 -2.38
C ASP A 46 -6.14 17.50 -2.38
N THR A 47 -5.92 16.58 -3.32
CA THR A 47 -6.64 15.30 -3.43
C THR A 47 -5.68 14.14 -3.57
N PHE A 48 -6.14 12.95 -3.18
CA PHE A 48 -5.37 11.71 -3.16
C PHE A 48 -6.04 10.68 -4.05
N GLU A 49 -5.30 10.14 -4.98
CA GLU A 49 -5.69 8.97 -5.76
C GLU A 49 -5.42 7.69 -4.96
N GLU A 50 -4.24 7.62 -4.33
CA GLU A 50 -3.74 6.39 -3.72
C GLU A 50 -2.82 6.70 -2.54
N LEU A 51 -2.96 5.91 -1.47
CA LEU A 51 -2.04 5.79 -0.34
C LEU A 51 -1.55 4.34 -0.27
N GLU A 52 -0.28 4.10 -0.57
CA GLU A 52 0.30 2.75 -0.60
C GLU A 52 1.43 2.62 0.45
N ALA A 53 1.42 1.53 1.22
CA ALA A 53 2.51 1.15 2.10
C ALA A 53 3.59 0.41 1.31
N GLU A 54 4.77 0.99 1.24
CA GLU A 54 5.94 0.36 0.60
C GLU A 54 6.72 -0.54 1.56
N SER A 55 6.57 -0.29 2.87
CA SER A 55 7.15 -1.05 3.97
C SER A 55 6.43 -0.66 5.27
N ASP A 56 6.91 -1.15 6.41
CA ASP A 56 6.39 -0.76 7.72
C ASP A 56 6.71 0.69 8.14
N ARG A 57 7.52 1.41 7.35
CA ARG A 57 7.99 2.78 7.65
C ARG A 57 7.97 3.75 6.49
N GLU A 58 7.59 3.31 5.29
CA GLU A 58 7.61 4.11 4.08
C GLU A 58 6.29 3.96 3.32
N PHE A 59 5.81 5.04 2.74
CA PHE A 59 4.56 5.07 1.99
C PHE A 59 4.71 5.94 0.74
N VAL A 60 3.83 5.70 -0.23
CA VAL A 60 3.67 6.49 -1.44
C VAL A 60 2.31 7.18 -1.40
N LEU A 61 2.30 8.45 -1.77
CA LEU A 61 1.10 9.22 -2.05
C LEU A 61 1.04 9.51 -3.54
N LYS A 62 -0.08 9.15 -4.17
CA LYS A 62 -0.44 9.60 -5.52
C LYS A 62 -1.65 10.52 -5.44
N GLY A 63 -1.65 11.58 -6.22
CA GLY A 63 -2.74 12.56 -6.17
C GLY A 63 -2.38 13.87 -6.86
N TRP A 64 -3.13 14.93 -6.58
CA TRP A 64 -3.00 16.22 -7.25
C TRP A 64 -2.81 17.36 -6.26
N ASP A 65 -2.08 18.39 -6.68
CA ASP A 65 -2.03 19.69 -6.00
C ASP A 65 -3.19 20.62 -6.44
N ASP A 66 -3.26 21.82 -5.86
CA ASP A 66 -4.27 22.84 -6.17
C ASP A 66 -4.20 23.40 -7.61
N ALA A 67 -3.08 23.17 -8.30
CA ALA A 67 -2.83 23.54 -9.67
C ALA A 67 -3.06 22.37 -10.66
N GLN A 68 -3.61 21.25 -10.17
CA GLN A 68 -3.89 20.02 -10.93
C GLN A 68 -2.62 19.34 -11.49
N LEU A 69 -1.47 19.55 -10.86
CA LEU A 69 -0.27 18.79 -11.15
C LEU A 69 -0.35 17.46 -10.40
N ARG A 70 -0.27 16.34 -11.12
CA ARG A 70 -0.24 15.02 -10.49
C ARG A 70 1.14 14.75 -9.90
N MET A 71 1.15 14.21 -8.69
CA MET A 71 2.34 13.92 -7.90
C MET A 71 2.32 12.46 -7.47
N GLU A 72 3.46 11.78 -7.61
CA GLU A 72 3.76 10.51 -6.94
C GLU A 72 4.92 10.77 -6.00
N THR A 73 4.69 10.68 -4.70
CA THR A 73 5.67 11.08 -3.69
C THR A 73 5.84 10.01 -2.63
N ARG A 74 7.08 9.53 -2.46
CA ARG A 74 7.45 8.56 -1.44
C ARG A 74 8.02 9.27 -0.23
N PHE A 75 7.52 8.93 0.96
CA PHE A 75 7.97 9.46 2.23
C PHE A 75 8.34 8.33 3.19
N ASN A 76 9.09 8.66 4.24
CA ASN A 76 9.07 7.87 5.47
C ASN A 76 7.98 8.40 6.43
N LEU A 77 7.68 7.66 7.51
CA LEU A 77 6.70 8.06 8.53
C LEU A 77 7.07 9.32 9.34
N ASP A 78 8.32 9.78 9.27
CA ASP A 78 8.74 11.04 9.89
C ASP A 78 8.46 12.25 8.97
N GLY A 79 7.97 12.01 7.74
CA GLY A 79 7.66 13.02 6.73
C GLY A 79 8.85 13.38 5.83
N ASP A 80 9.99 12.69 5.95
CA ASP A 80 11.12 12.95 5.06
C ASP A 80 10.79 12.48 3.64
N LEU A 81 11.01 13.37 2.67
CA LEU A 81 10.87 13.07 1.26
C LEU A 81 11.97 12.12 0.78
N LEU A 82 11.58 10.96 0.24
CA LEU A 82 12.50 9.95 -0.30
C LEU A 82 12.58 10.01 -1.83
N ARG A 83 11.44 10.20 -2.50
CA ARG A 83 11.34 10.33 -3.96
C ARG A 83 10.12 11.18 -4.31
N GLU A 84 10.23 11.96 -5.38
CA GLU A 84 9.10 12.68 -5.96
C GLU A 84 9.15 12.60 -7.49
N GLU A 85 7.99 12.37 -8.09
CA GLU A 85 7.74 12.56 -9.51
C GLU A 85 6.51 13.46 -9.70
N ARG A 86 6.59 14.37 -10.67
CA ARG A 86 5.50 15.29 -11.01
C ARG A 86 5.25 15.30 -12.50
N VAL A 87 3.99 15.09 -12.88
CA VAL A 87 3.58 15.06 -14.28
C VAL A 87 2.35 15.94 -14.46
N ARG A 88 2.31 16.72 -15.55
CA ARG A 88 1.08 17.39 -15.95
C ARG A 88 0.09 16.35 -16.41
N ASP A 89 -0.96 16.18 -15.63
CA ASP A 89 -2.07 15.30 -15.96
C ASP A 89 -3.29 16.17 -16.31
N PRO A 90 -3.67 16.26 -17.58
CA PRO A 90 -4.85 17.02 -18.00
C PRO A 90 -6.17 16.29 -17.68
N ASP A 91 -6.10 15.02 -17.27
CA ASP A 91 -7.26 14.24 -16.88
C ASP A 91 -7.69 14.61 -15.44
N HIS A 92 -8.96 14.34 -15.12
CA HIS A 92 -9.65 14.95 -14.00
C HIS A 92 -8.98 14.61 -12.65
N ALA A 93 -8.84 15.63 -11.78
CA ALA A 93 -8.49 15.48 -10.37
C ALA A 93 -9.64 14.84 -9.57
N ALA A 94 -10.04 13.62 -9.93
CA ALA A 94 -11.02 12.82 -9.21
C ALA A 94 -10.27 11.95 -8.21
N GLY A 95 -10.05 12.49 -7.01
CA GLY A 95 -9.41 11.76 -5.92
C GLY A 95 -10.17 11.95 -4.62
N MET A 96 -9.77 11.19 -3.60
CA MET A 96 -10.22 11.34 -2.23
C MET A 96 -9.77 12.68 -1.65
N THR A 97 -10.66 13.31 -0.89
CA THR A 97 -10.25 14.32 0.08
C THR A 97 -9.60 13.65 1.30
N ALA A 98 -8.81 14.39 2.06
CA ALA A 98 -8.30 13.95 3.38
C ALA A 98 -9.41 13.38 4.28
N GLN A 99 -10.59 14.00 4.28
CA GLN A 99 -11.73 13.51 5.07
C GLN A 99 -12.28 12.17 4.57
N MET A 100 -12.23 11.89 3.27
CA MET A 100 -12.67 10.61 2.72
C MET A 100 -11.73 9.49 3.18
N ILE A 101 -10.42 9.69 3.11
CA ILE A 101 -9.42 8.73 3.61
C ILE A 101 -9.65 8.43 5.10
N LEU A 102 -9.83 9.47 5.92
CA LEU A 102 -10.03 9.27 7.36
C LEU A 102 -11.32 8.51 7.69
N ARG A 103 -12.39 8.74 6.90
CA ARG A 103 -13.65 8.02 7.05
C ARG A 103 -13.56 6.58 6.57
N SER A 104 -12.94 6.32 5.42
CA SER A 104 -12.77 4.97 4.91
C SER A 104 -11.88 4.14 5.85
N ALA A 105 -10.80 4.73 6.37
CA ALA A 105 -9.97 4.10 7.41
C ALA A 105 -10.73 3.82 8.71
N ALA A 106 -11.71 4.65 9.09
CA ALA A 106 -12.57 4.36 10.23
C ALA A 106 -13.49 3.15 9.97
N VAL A 107 -14.08 3.05 8.78
CA VAL A 107 -14.88 1.88 8.38
C VAL A 107 -14.02 0.62 8.37
N ALA A 108 -12.82 0.67 7.78
CA ALA A 108 -11.92 -0.48 7.77
C ALA A 108 -11.54 -0.95 9.19
N ARG A 109 -11.29 -0.01 10.11
CA ARG A 109 -11.04 -0.32 11.52
C ARG A 109 -12.24 -1.02 12.17
N ASP A 110 -13.45 -0.55 11.93
CA ASP A 110 -14.67 -1.16 12.46
C ASP A 110 -14.89 -2.59 11.93
N HIS A 111 -14.33 -2.89 10.74
CA HIS A 111 -14.32 -4.21 10.14
C HIS A 111 -13.08 -5.06 10.48
N GLY A 112 -12.22 -4.60 11.39
CA GLY A 112 -11.12 -5.37 11.96
C GLY A 112 -9.77 -5.22 11.25
N MET A 113 -9.64 -4.27 10.33
CA MET A 113 -8.33 -3.94 9.75
C MET A 113 -7.43 -3.30 10.81
N LEU A 114 -6.25 -3.87 11.01
CA LEU A 114 -5.26 -3.37 11.96
C LEU A 114 -4.12 -2.62 11.27
N ARG A 115 -3.71 -3.12 10.09
CA ARG A 115 -2.67 -2.52 9.26
C ARG A 115 -3.19 -2.40 7.84
N PHE A 116 -2.95 -1.27 7.20
CA PHE A 116 -3.31 -1.06 5.80
C PHE A 116 -2.10 -1.34 4.91
N LYS A 117 -2.38 -1.82 3.71
CA LYS A 117 -1.44 -1.94 2.60
C LYS A 117 -1.72 -0.82 1.59
N GLU A 118 -2.98 -0.60 1.26
CA GLU A 118 -3.36 0.35 0.21
C GLU A 118 -4.73 0.95 0.49
N ILE A 119 -4.90 2.22 0.11
CA ILE A 119 -6.19 2.90 0.00
C ILE A 119 -6.21 3.60 -1.35
N GLU A 120 -7.07 3.15 -2.27
CA GLU A 120 -7.15 3.65 -3.65
C GLU A 120 -8.55 4.20 -3.95
N PHE A 121 -8.63 5.24 -4.78
CA PHE A 121 -9.86 5.73 -5.37
C PHE A 121 -9.94 5.31 -6.84
N GLU A 122 -10.85 4.40 -7.14
CA GLU A 122 -11.04 3.87 -8.48
C GLU A 122 -11.83 4.84 -9.38
N ASP A 123 -11.62 4.71 -10.69
CA ASP A 123 -12.29 5.51 -11.72
C ASP A 123 -13.83 5.42 -11.69
N ASP A 124 -14.39 4.37 -11.08
CA ASP A 124 -15.84 4.15 -10.92
C ASP A 124 -16.42 4.79 -9.65
N GLY A 125 -15.60 5.51 -8.88
CA GLY A 125 -16.00 6.19 -7.65
C GLY A 125 -15.98 5.29 -6.40
N VAL A 126 -15.36 4.11 -6.49
CA VAL A 126 -15.16 3.20 -5.36
C VAL A 126 -13.88 3.55 -4.60
N ILE A 127 -13.94 3.44 -3.27
CA ILE A 127 -12.75 3.43 -2.42
C ILE A 127 -12.43 1.98 -2.06
N GLU A 128 -11.26 1.50 -2.47
CA GLU A 128 -10.73 0.19 -2.08
C GLU A 128 -9.73 0.35 -0.93
N LEU A 129 -9.83 -0.52 0.08
CA LEU A 129 -8.91 -0.58 1.21
C LEU A 129 -8.41 -2.00 1.37
N GLU A 130 -7.11 -2.19 1.21
CA GLU A 130 -6.42 -3.44 1.48
C GLU A 130 -5.64 -3.37 2.77
N GLY A 131 -5.58 -4.48 3.49
CA GLY A 131 -4.80 -4.57 4.71
C GLY A 131 -4.86 -5.95 5.33
N ILE A 132 -4.44 -6.02 6.59
CA ILE A 132 -4.44 -7.24 7.37
C ILE A 132 -5.10 -7.03 8.73
N THR A 133 -5.73 -8.10 9.22
CA THR A 133 -6.32 -8.18 10.56
C THR A 133 -5.26 -8.49 11.62
N GLU A 134 -5.68 -8.55 12.89
CA GLU A 134 -4.80 -8.96 14.00
C GLU A 134 -4.29 -10.41 13.86
N ASP A 135 -5.11 -11.30 13.29
CA ASP A 135 -4.77 -12.72 13.10
C ASP A 135 -3.83 -12.95 11.91
N GLY A 136 -3.56 -11.90 11.11
CA GLY A 136 -2.72 -11.94 9.91
C GLY A 136 -3.46 -12.24 8.62
N ASP A 137 -4.79 -12.45 8.68
CA ASP A 137 -5.65 -12.64 7.52
C ASP A 137 -5.70 -11.35 6.68
N GLU A 138 -5.68 -11.50 5.35
CA GLU A 138 -5.89 -10.39 4.43
C GLU A 138 -7.35 -9.92 4.50
N LEU A 139 -7.55 -8.62 4.37
CA LEU A 139 -8.86 -7.97 4.38
C LEU A 139 -8.89 -6.92 3.29
N ASN A 140 -9.79 -7.12 2.32
CA ASN A 140 -10.12 -6.13 1.29
C ASN A 140 -11.55 -5.63 1.53
N ILE A 141 -11.70 -4.31 1.55
CA ILE A 141 -12.97 -3.61 1.74
C ILE A 141 -13.17 -2.65 0.59
N ARG A 142 -14.34 -2.72 -0.06
CA ARG A 142 -14.75 -1.79 -1.12
C ARG A 142 -15.93 -0.96 -0.64
N LEU A 143 -15.82 0.37 -0.74
CA LEU A 143 -16.83 1.33 -0.28
C LEU A 143 -17.28 2.22 -1.42
N ASP A 144 -18.55 2.63 -1.40
CA ASP A 144 -19.03 3.72 -2.23
C ASP A 144 -18.35 5.04 -1.81
N GLY A 145 -17.75 5.76 -2.75
CA GLY A 145 -16.99 6.98 -2.46
C GLY A 145 -17.84 8.18 -2.01
N GLU A 146 -19.15 8.19 -2.27
CA GLU A 146 -20.03 9.29 -1.87
C GLU A 146 -20.53 9.13 -0.44
N ASP A 147 -20.99 7.93 -0.08
CA ASP A 147 -21.68 7.67 1.18
C ASP A 147 -21.02 6.63 2.10
N PHE A 148 -19.90 6.03 1.66
CA PHE A 148 -19.14 5.01 2.39
C PHE A 148 -19.92 3.73 2.66
N THR A 149 -20.97 3.44 1.87
CA THR A 149 -21.69 2.17 1.93
C THR A 149 -20.75 1.04 1.57
N LEU A 150 -20.76 -0.02 2.40
CA LEU A 150 -20.00 -1.23 2.13
C LEU A 150 -20.53 -1.94 0.88
N LEU A 151 -19.71 -2.03 -0.16
CA LEU A 151 -20.00 -2.71 -1.41
C LEU A 151 -19.53 -4.16 -1.39
N SER A 152 -18.32 -4.40 -0.88
CA SER A 152 -17.74 -5.74 -0.72
C SER A 152 -16.83 -5.81 0.51
N LEU A 153 -16.71 -7.01 1.05
CA LEU A 153 -15.75 -7.37 2.10
C LEU A 153 -15.25 -8.79 1.85
N GLU A 154 -13.94 -8.93 1.68
CA GLU A 154 -13.26 -10.20 1.39
C GLU A 154 -12.21 -10.48 2.48
N ARG A 155 -12.06 -11.76 2.84
CA ARG A 155 -11.12 -12.24 3.87
C ARG A 155 -10.56 -13.61 3.48
N ASP A 156 -9.24 -13.74 3.58
CA ASP A 156 -8.49 -14.94 3.18
C ASP A 156 -7.81 -15.66 4.34
#